data_AF-A0A1B8P2W7-F1
#
_entry.id   AF-A0A1B8P2W7-F1
#
_cell.length_a   1.000
_cell.length_b   1.000
_cell.length_c   1.000
_cell.angle_alpha   90.00
_cell.angle_beta   90.00
_cell.angle_gamma   90.00
#
_symmetry.space_group_name_H-M   'P 1'
#
loop_
_entity.id
_entity.type
_entity.pdbx_description
1 polymer ?
#
loop_
_entity_poly.entity_id
_entity_poly.type
_entity_poly.pdbx_seq_one_letter_code
_entity_poly.pdbx_strand_id
1 'polypeptide(L)'
;MTGTEQGCRPGCGACCIAPSISSPIPGMPEGKPAGVRCAQLTEDNLCRLFGDPRRPAVCERFDFDRELCGDHREQALTLIAALETASGT
;
A
#
# COMPACT_ATOMS: atom_id res chain seq x y z
N MET A 1 29.31 9.46 -3.12
CA MET A 1 28.24 9.15 -4.10
C MET A 1 27.24 8.24 -3.41
N THR A 2 26.37 8.81 -2.58
CA THR A 2 24.95 9.13 -2.92
C THR A 2 24.08 7.87 -2.86
N GLY A 3 23.77 7.42 -1.64
CA GLY A 3 22.67 6.49 -1.40
C GLY A 3 21.39 7.31 -1.23
N THR A 4 20.74 7.68 -2.32
CA THR A 4 19.42 8.31 -2.29
C THR A 4 18.38 7.33 -1.74
N GLU A 5 17.94 7.60 -0.52
CA GLU A 5 16.54 7.55 -0.07
C GLU A 5 15.75 6.28 -0.41
N GLN A 6 16.02 5.22 0.36
CA GLN A 6 15.30 3.95 0.37
C GLN A 6 14.16 4.03 1.41
N GLY A 7 12.96 4.48 1.03
CA GLY A 7 11.85 4.65 1.97
C GLY A 7 10.49 4.79 1.30
N CYS A 8 9.42 4.69 2.10
CA CYS A 8 8.05 4.85 1.62
C CYS A 8 7.89 6.24 0.99
N ARG A 9 7.38 6.31 -0.24
CA ARG A 9 7.19 7.56 -0.98
C ARG A 9 5.80 8.14 -0.69
N PRO A 10 5.67 9.28 0.03
CA PRO A 10 4.39 9.95 0.19
C PRO A 10 3.79 10.29 -1.18
N GLY A 11 2.46 10.11 -1.34
CA GLY A 11 1.78 10.28 -2.62
C GLY A 11 1.86 9.04 -3.55
N CYS A 12 2.63 8.00 -3.21
CA CYS A 12 2.66 6.77 -4.00
C CYS A 12 1.36 5.98 -3.90
N GLY A 13 0.76 5.81 -2.72
CA GLY A 13 -0.54 5.16 -2.52
C GLY A 13 -0.72 3.71 -3.02
N ALA A 14 0.30 3.09 -3.59
CA ALA A 14 0.17 1.78 -4.23
C ALA A 14 -0.23 0.67 -3.24
N CYS A 15 0.36 0.65 -2.04
CA CYS A 15 -0.01 -0.27 -0.96
C CYS A 15 -1.47 -0.09 -0.47
N CYS A 16 -2.08 1.08 -0.71
CA CYS A 16 -3.48 1.35 -0.36
C CYS A 16 -4.46 1.03 -1.50
N ILE A 17 -3.98 0.63 -2.67
CA ILE A 17 -4.78 0.37 -3.87
C ILE A 17 -4.59 -1.07 -4.34
N ALA A 18 -3.36 -1.46 -4.66
CA ALA A 18 -3.05 -2.71 -5.35
C ALA A 18 -3.36 -3.98 -4.54
N PRO A 19 -2.86 -4.15 -3.29
CA PRO A 19 -2.97 -5.43 -2.61
C PRO A 19 -4.39 -5.69 -2.08
N SER A 20 -4.78 -6.94 -1.92
CA SER A 20 -5.95 -7.29 -1.12
C SER A 20 -5.61 -7.23 0.37
N ILE A 21 -6.58 -6.87 1.21
CA ILE A 21 -6.44 -6.85 2.67
C ILE A 21 -7.69 -7.50 3.24
N SER A 22 -7.57 -8.72 3.76
CA SER A 22 -8.72 -9.45 4.33
C SER A 22 -9.06 -9.04 5.76
N SER A 23 -8.21 -8.24 6.41
CA SER A 23 -8.46 -7.74 7.77
C SER A 23 -9.17 -6.39 7.76
N PRO A 24 -9.97 -6.05 8.79
CA PRO A 24 -10.73 -4.80 8.84
C PRO A 24 -9.84 -3.56 8.75
N ILE A 25 -10.32 -2.54 8.03
CA ILE A 25 -9.75 -1.20 7.98
C ILE A 25 -10.83 -0.22 8.44
N PRO A 26 -10.50 0.88 9.14
CA PRO A 26 -11.48 1.94 9.42
C PRO A 26 -12.22 2.38 8.13
N GLY A 27 -13.55 2.23 8.11
CA GLY A 27 -14.38 2.50 6.93
C GLY A 27 -14.51 1.33 5.93
N MET A 28 -13.85 0.20 6.16
CA MET A 28 -13.93 -1.02 5.36
C MET A 28 -13.90 -2.27 6.28
N PRO A 29 -15.02 -2.63 6.93
CA PRO A 29 -15.06 -3.69 7.95
C PRO A 29 -14.71 -5.08 7.40
N GLU A 30 -15.11 -5.37 6.15
CA GLU A 30 -14.80 -6.65 5.46
C GLU A 30 -13.41 -6.65 4.80
N GLY A 31 -12.58 -5.64 5.10
CA GLY A 31 -11.29 -5.43 4.45
C GLY A 31 -11.40 -4.73 3.09
N LYS A 32 -10.35 -4.84 2.29
CA LYS A 32 -10.17 -4.13 1.01
C LYS A 32 -9.84 -5.11 -0.11
N PRO A 33 -10.67 -5.22 -1.16
CA PRO A 33 -10.30 -6.02 -2.34
C PRO A 33 -9.05 -5.47 -3.04
N ALA A 34 -8.34 -6.34 -3.78
CA ALA A 34 -7.23 -5.94 -4.63
C ALA A 34 -7.71 -4.93 -5.70
N GLY A 35 -6.86 -3.96 -6.03
CA GLY A 35 -7.16 -2.88 -6.98
C GLY A 35 -8.18 -1.83 -6.50
N VAL A 36 -8.90 -2.07 -5.39
CA VAL A 36 -9.85 -1.09 -4.84
C VAL A 36 -9.12 -0.06 -3.99
N ARG A 37 -9.48 1.22 -4.17
CA ARG A 37 -8.95 2.35 -3.41
C ARG A 37 -9.42 2.29 -1.95
N CYS A 38 -8.47 2.28 -1.01
CA CYS A 38 -8.77 2.31 0.42
C CYS A 38 -9.55 3.58 0.82
N ALA A 39 -10.55 3.43 1.72
CA ALA A 39 -11.34 4.54 2.26
C ALA A 39 -10.50 5.60 3.00
N GLN A 40 -9.28 5.26 3.42
CA GLN A 40 -8.35 6.14 4.13
C GLN A 40 -7.37 6.87 3.21
N LEU A 41 -7.41 6.62 1.90
CA LEU A 41 -6.50 7.25 0.94
C LEU A 41 -7.09 8.58 0.44
N THR A 42 -6.45 9.71 0.77
CA THR A 42 -6.84 11.05 0.29
C THR A 42 -6.69 11.18 -1.22
N GLU A 43 -7.24 12.22 -1.83
CA GLU A 43 -7.09 12.50 -3.27
C GLU A 43 -5.62 12.59 -3.70
N ASP A 44 -4.77 13.19 -2.87
CA ASP A 44 -3.31 13.28 -3.07
C ASP A 44 -2.54 11.97 -2.81
N ASN A 45 -3.25 10.85 -2.59
CA ASN A 45 -2.67 9.54 -2.31
C ASN A 45 -1.84 9.48 -1.01
N LEU A 46 -2.27 10.22 0.01
CA LEU A 46 -1.74 10.14 1.37
C LEU A 46 -2.69 9.28 2.23
N CYS A 47 -2.14 8.36 3.03
CA CYS A 47 -2.95 7.56 3.94
C CYS A 47 -3.25 8.37 5.21
N ARG A 48 -4.52 8.60 5.51
CA ARG A 48 -4.97 9.34 6.71
C ARG A 48 -4.55 8.69 8.04
N LEU A 49 -4.23 7.40 8.01
CA LEU A 49 -3.82 6.65 9.20
C LEU A 49 -2.29 6.53 9.32
N PHE A 50 -1.49 7.14 8.43
CA PHE A 50 -0.04 7.01 8.52
C PHE A 50 0.48 7.62 9.83
N GLY A 51 1.03 6.78 10.72
CA GLY A 51 1.48 7.19 12.07
C GLY A 51 0.36 7.28 13.12
N ASP A 52 -0.89 6.96 12.76
CA ASP A 52 -2.03 6.94 13.69
C ASP A 52 -2.15 5.56 14.35
N PRO A 53 -2.39 5.45 15.67
CA PRO A 53 -2.57 4.18 16.38
C PRO A 53 -3.73 3.31 15.86
N ARG A 54 -4.66 3.88 15.10
CA ARG A 54 -5.77 3.16 14.45
C ARG A 54 -5.36 2.52 13.12
N ARG A 55 -4.11 2.71 12.66
CA ARG A 55 -3.60 2.06 11.46
C ARG A 55 -3.61 0.55 11.67
N PRO A 56 -4.25 -0.23 10.76
CA PRO A 56 -4.27 -1.68 10.91
C PRO A 56 -2.84 -2.26 10.90
N ALA A 57 -2.59 -3.27 11.74
CA ALA A 57 -1.28 -3.90 11.86
C ALA A 57 -0.73 -4.44 10.52
N VAL A 58 -1.61 -4.91 9.62
CA VAL A 58 -1.22 -5.33 8.26
C VAL A 58 -0.65 -4.17 7.44
N CYS A 59 -1.21 -2.96 7.60
CA CYS A 59 -0.74 -1.76 6.93
C CYS A 59 0.55 -1.23 7.53
N GLU A 60 0.81 -1.48 8.82
CA GLU A 60 2.07 -1.12 9.49
C GLU A 60 3.21 -2.05 9.10
N ARG A 61 2.93 -3.34 8.89
CA ARG A 61 3.90 -4.34 8.41
C ARG A 61 4.28 -4.16 6.94
N PHE A 62 3.55 -3.34 6.19
CA PHE A 62 3.88 -3.02 4.82
C PHE A 62 4.94 -1.91 4.80
N ASP A 63 6.20 -2.34 4.91
CA ASP A 63 7.36 -1.46 4.80
C ASP A 63 7.78 -1.25 3.34
N PHE A 64 8.61 -0.23 3.12
CA PHE A 64 9.21 -0.03 1.81
C PHE A 64 10.15 -1.18 1.47
N ASP A 65 9.85 -1.83 0.36
CA ASP A 65 10.71 -2.82 -0.28
C ASP A 65 10.92 -2.39 -1.73
N ARG A 66 12.17 -2.35 -2.20
CA ARG A 66 12.50 -1.85 -3.54
C ARG A 66 11.96 -2.76 -4.64
N GLU A 67 11.94 -4.08 -4.42
CA GLU A 67 11.42 -5.06 -5.38
C GLU A 67 9.90 -4.99 -5.48
N LEU A 68 9.20 -4.56 -4.42
CA LEU A 68 7.75 -4.30 -4.43
C LEU A 68 7.40 -2.91 -4.94
N CYS A 69 8.12 -1.90 -4.49
CA CYS A 69 7.76 -0.50 -4.70
C CYS A 69 8.35 0.08 -6.00
N GLY A 70 9.39 -0.52 -6.58
CA GLY A 70 10.07 0.00 -7.76
C GLY A 70 10.56 1.44 -7.59
N ASP A 71 10.77 2.13 -8.71
CA ASP A 71 11.28 3.49 -8.74
C ASP A 71 10.14 4.54 -8.82
N HIS A 72 8.95 4.18 -9.31
CA HIS A 72 7.79 5.07 -9.40
C HIS A 72 6.46 4.37 -9.09
N ARG A 73 5.37 5.15 -8.96
CA ARG A 73 4.06 4.66 -8.49
C ARG A 73 3.45 3.58 -9.39
N GLU A 74 3.49 3.79 -10.70
CA GLU A 74 2.89 2.88 -11.68
C GLU A 74 3.59 1.51 -11.62
N GLN A 75 4.91 1.52 -11.41
CA GLN A 75 5.68 0.31 -11.19
C GLN A 75 5.25 -0.39 -9.89
N ALA A 76 5.14 0.35 -8.77
CA ALA A 76 4.65 -0.20 -7.51
C ALA A 76 3.27 -0.87 -7.64
N LEU A 77 2.33 -0.21 -8.32
CA LEU A 77 1.00 -0.75 -8.58
C LEU A 77 1.07 -2.06 -9.36
N THR A 78 1.91 -2.11 -10.41
CA THR A 78 2.08 -3.28 -11.27
C THR A 78 2.71 -4.44 -10.51
N LEU A 79 3.78 -4.20 -9.77
CA LEU A 79 4.53 -5.21 -9.03
C LEU A 79 3.69 -5.83 -7.91
N ILE A 80 3.01 -4.99 -7.12
CA ILE A 80 2.14 -5.48 -6.04
C ILE A 80 0.96 -6.27 -6.63
N ALA A 81 0.33 -5.79 -7.70
CA ALA A 81 -0.75 -6.52 -8.36
C ALA A 81 -0.29 -7.88 -8.92
N ALA A 82 0.91 -7.94 -9.50
CA ALA A 82 1.49 -9.21 -9.97
C ALA A 82 1.66 -10.22 -8.82
N LEU A 83 2.12 -9.76 -7.65
CA LEU A 83 2.30 -10.62 -6.48
C LEU A 83 0.98 -11.15 -5.91
N GLU A 84 -0.07 -10.32 -5.91
CA GLU A 84 -1.42 -10.77 -5.54
C GLU A 84 -1.88 -11.91 -6.46
N THR A 85 -1.65 -11.79 -7.77
CA THR A 85 -2.03 -12.86 -8.71
C THR A 85 -1.17 -14.11 -8.58
N ALA A 86 0.08 -13.97 -8.18
CA ALA A 86 0.98 -15.10 -7.97
C ALA A 86 0.74 -15.82 -6.64
N SER A 87 0.22 -15.12 -5.64
CA SER A 87 -0.02 -15.64 -4.29
C SER A 87 -1.47 -16.07 -4.05
N GLY A 88 -2.39 -15.74 -4.96
CA GLY A 88 -3.80 -16.13 -4.91
C GLY A 88 -4.08 -17.50 -5.53
N THR A 89 -4.03 -18.56 -4.73
CA THR A 89 -4.78 -19.82 -4.89
C THR A 89 -5.68 -19.99 -3.67
#